data_AF-A0A4R8VPM8-F1
#
_entry.id   AF-A0A4R8VPM8-F1
#
_cell.length_a   1.000
_cell.length_b   1.000
_cell.length_c   1.000
_cell.angle_alpha   90.00
_cell.angle_beta   90.00
_cell.angle_gamma   90.00
#
_symmetry.space_group_name_H-M   'P 1'
#
loop_
_entity.id
_entity.type
_entity.pdbx_description
1 polymer ?
#
loop_
_entity_poly.entity_id
_entity_poly.type
_entity_poly.pdbx_seq_one_letter_code
_entity_poly.pdbx_strand_id
1 'polypeptide(L)'
;MTVREEAESALAEIGDGWDADSLGGTRLDFKQTPPSGDRLAPEKFLKDLAESVVCFANAQNGGILIIGVKDKAATRSEAIVGVDTTKWLINDIVNNMHARTSPSITVHPHTLIVDGKSILVLGVPDGSDVYSTTEGVYKIRLNDRCVALEGEQLRGLRAIRQGRDWSAEPASIEWSQLSRAAIERGAQLLSLNGNDELASIALSDFPAFAKATELATANGGPNRAAVLLYGNPEALKTIFRWGVSVQSRPSLGGDPRILMRRDDTSLPLVLLLDQLLTTVGSLARSQFIRVGAEQIELVDYPRDALREVIANAFAHRDWEATGVVEIIHSPEELVVTSPGGLLPSLRVDRLLHDAASPRNPKLAGHMARLRLAEMSGLGFDRIFRSVALLGKEPPAFEDGPRFRVALIGGAGDEAFARFLRSSAMPDALATDVDVLTVLTALRHNRSVNADTVSTRLQRNPNDTQRILIRMHTAELIQPTKSTTRRAHPNYLLSSRTIAGLRSALTYRTDSIDADDEKLLRHLKRHDRISNEDVRNYLDCDVVTARNRLTRLRTRKLIDFAPDSPRRGPMVVYVATGLNATTAAKPTTAAPTAEDSTPRPGGPVGEPNTLF
;
A
#
# COMPACT_ATOMS: atom_id res chain seq x y z
N MET A 1 -14.63 -6.19 24.01
CA MET A 1 -16.04 -6.16 23.58
C MET A 1 -16.46 -7.58 23.31
N THR A 2 -17.55 -8.05 23.90
CA THR A 2 -18.08 -9.39 23.62
C THR A 2 -18.74 -9.42 22.23
N VAL A 3 -18.90 -10.61 21.62
CA VAL A 3 -19.63 -10.77 20.34
C VAL A 3 -20.99 -10.08 20.38
N ARG A 4 -21.68 -10.19 21.52
CA ARG A 4 -22.96 -9.55 21.77
C ARG A 4 -22.88 -8.03 21.74
N GLU A 5 -21.94 -7.44 22.47
CA GLU A 5 -21.77 -5.97 22.53
C GLU A 5 -21.40 -5.39 21.15
N GLU A 6 -20.53 -6.06 20.41
CA GLU A 6 -20.13 -5.63 19.06
C GLU A 6 -21.32 -5.69 18.08
N ALA A 7 -22.16 -6.72 18.18
CA ALA A 7 -23.39 -6.82 17.41
C ALA A 7 -24.44 -5.78 17.80
N GLU A 8 -24.64 -5.52 19.10
CA GLU A 8 -25.54 -4.48 19.61
C GLU A 8 -25.10 -3.09 19.12
N SER A 9 -23.80 -2.80 19.16
CA SER A 9 -23.22 -1.56 18.61
C SER A 9 -23.48 -1.43 17.10
N ALA A 10 -23.22 -2.49 16.33
CA ALA A 10 -23.45 -2.48 14.89
C ALA A 10 -24.93 -2.28 14.52
N LEU A 11 -25.84 -2.92 15.26
CA LEU A 11 -27.29 -2.77 15.07
C LEU A 11 -27.81 -1.37 15.46
N ALA A 12 -27.13 -0.68 16.38
CA ALA A 12 -27.47 0.69 16.76
C ALA A 12 -27.10 1.71 15.67
N GLU A 13 -26.09 1.42 14.83
CA GLU A 13 -25.66 2.29 13.73
C GLU A 13 -26.58 2.21 12.49
N ILE A 14 -27.49 1.24 12.42
CA ILE A 14 -28.44 1.11 11.30
C ILE A 14 -29.42 2.29 11.28
N GLY A 15 -29.26 3.20 10.33
CA GLY A 15 -30.14 4.36 10.12
C GLY A 15 -31.00 4.28 8.85
N ASP A 16 -31.59 5.42 8.48
CA ASP A 16 -32.18 5.59 7.15
C ASP A 16 -31.09 5.71 6.09
N GLY A 17 -31.36 5.19 4.88
CA GLY A 17 -30.34 5.03 3.84
C GLY A 17 -29.28 3.97 4.16
N TRP A 18 -29.67 2.92 4.88
CA TRP A 18 -28.80 1.83 5.29
C TRP A 18 -28.13 1.14 4.09
N ASP A 19 -26.81 0.99 4.20
CA ASP A 19 -25.98 0.17 3.33
C ASP A 19 -25.02 -0.63 4.21
N ALA A 20 -25.15 -1.95 4.22
CA ALA A 20 -24.32 -2.86 4.98
C ALA A 20 -22.84 -2.70 4.61
N ASP A 21 -22.52 -2.29 3.37
CA ASP A 21 -21.14 -2.02 2.96
C ASP A 21 -20.51 -0.83 3.72
N SER A 22 -21.33 0.07 4.29
CA SER A 22 -20.83 1.21 5.08
C SER A 22 -20.33 0.83 6.48
N LEU A 23 -20.84 -0.28 7.03
CA LEU A 23 -20.41 -0.87 8.30
C LEU A 23 -19.65 -2.19 8.12
N GLY A 24 -19.72 -2.77 6.92
CA GLY A 24 -19.19 -4.08 6.55
C GLY A 24 -17.67 -4.09 6.66
N GLY A 25 -17.19 -4.24 7.88
CA GLY A 25 -15.77 -4.27 8.16
C GLY A 25 -15.17 -5.66 7.95
N THR A 26 -13.97 -5.81 8.50
CA THR A 26 -13.23 -7.09 8.52
C THR A 26 -13.87 -8.16 9.39
N ARG A 27 -14.84 -7.82 10.24
CA ARG A 27 -15.40 -8.73 11.26
C ARG A 27 -16.92 -8.89 11.23
N LEU A 28 -17.67 -8.08 10.49
CA LEU A 28 -19.13 -8.07 10.49
C LEU A 28 -19.68 -8.43 9.12
N ASP A 29 -20.73 -9.25 9.08
CA ASP A 29 -21.49 -9.54 7.86
C ASP A 29 -22.99 -9.64 8.18
N PHE A 30 -23.80 -9.02 7.34
CA PHE A 30 -25.26 -8.99 7.50
C PHE A 30 -25.89 -9.98 6.51
N LYS A 31 -26.94 -10.68 6.96
CA LYS A 31 -27.66 -11.65 6.14
C LYS A 31 -29.16 -11.53 6.36
N GLN A 32 -29.91 -11.62 5.27
CA GLN A 32 -31.37 -11.73 5.30
C GLN A 32 -31.79 -13.19 5.14
N THR A 33 -32.74 -13.66 5.97
CA THR A 33 -33.39 -14.96 5.73
C THR A 33 -34.24 -14.91 4.45
N PRO A 34 -34.30 -16.01 3.69
CA PRO A 34 -35.03 -16.01 2.43
C PRO A 34 -36.55 -15.89 2.66
N PRO A 35 -37.27 -15.21 1.76
CA PRO A 35 -38.72 -15.09 1.83
C PRO A 35 -39.41 -16.46 1.72
N SER A 36 -40.59 -16.59 2.33
CA SER A 36 -41.37 -17.83 2.30
C SER A 36 -41.97 -18.07 0.91
N GLY A 37 -41.76 -19.28 0.35
CA GLY A 37 -42.39 -19.72 -0.90
C GLY A 37 -41.44 -20.46 -1.86
N ASP A 38 -40.13 -20.25 -1.76
CA ASP A 38 -39.12 -20.96 -2.56
C ASP A 38 -38.57 -22.17 -1.79
N ARG A 39 -38.66 -23.36 -2.39
CA ARG A 39 -38.19 -24.63 -1.79
C ARG A 39 -36.66 -24.78 -1.80
N LEU A 40 -35.95 -24.13 -2.73
CA LEU A 40 -34.49 -24.21 -2.85
C LEU A 40 -33.77 -23.11 -2.04
N ALA A 41 -34.45 -21.99 -1.78
CA ALA A 41 -33.87 -20.86 -1.08
C ALA A 41 -33.31 -21.18 0.32
N PRO A 42 -33.92 -22.06 1.16
CA PRO A 42 -33.35 -22.40 2.46
C PRO A 42 -32.00 -23.11 2.39
N GLU A 43 -31.86 -24.06 1.46
CA GLU A 43 -30.60 -24.79 1.25
C GLU A 43 -29.50 -23.86 0.76
N LYS A 44 -29.81 -23.00 -0.23
CA LYS A 44 -28.88 -21.99 -0.73
C LYS A 44 -28.43 -21.05 0.39
N PHE A 45 -29.37 -20.57 1.21
CA PHE A 45 -29.05 -19.70 2.34
C PHE A 45 -28.11 -20.35 3.36
N LEU A 46 -28.31 -21.63 3.68
CA LEU A 46 -27.41 -22.37 4.58
C LEU A 46 -26.03 -22.58 3.97
N LYS A 47 -25.92 -22.77 2.66
CA LYS A 47 -24.62 -22.81 1.97
C LYS A 47 -23.91 -21.46 2.03
N ASP A 48 -24.62 -20.37 1.72
CA ASP A 48 -24.09 -19.01 1.78
C ASP A 48 -23.61 -18.66 3.21
N LEU A 49 -24.35 -19.09 4.23
CA LEU A 49 -23.93 -18.96 5.63
C LEU A 49 -22.67 -19.78 5.93
N ALA A 50 -22.61 -21.04 5.50
CA ALA A 50 -21.43 -21.90 5.74
C ALA A 50 -20.18 -21.32 5.08
N GLU A 51 -20.29 -20.79 3.85
CA GLU A 51 -19.19 -20.09 3.18
C GLU A 51 -18.75 -18.84 3.96
N SER A 52 -19.69 -18.10 4.54
CA SER A 52 -19.40 -16.91 5.35
C SER A 52 -18.72 -17.29 6.68
N VAL A 53 -19.16 -18.39 7.32
CA VAL A 53 -18.52 -18.96 8.51
C VAL A 53 -17.09 -19.40 8.21
N VAL A 54 -16.87 -20.11 7.11
CA VAL A 54 -15.52 -20.52 6.66
C VAL A 54 -14.65 -19.30 6.39
N CYS A 55 -15.20 -18.30 5.69
CA CYS A 55 -14.52 -17.05 5.39
C CYS A 55 -14.02 -16.33 6.64
N PHE A 56 -14.85 -16.24 7.69
CA PHE A 56 -14.47 -15.63 8.97
C PHE A 56 -13.53 -16.50 9.80
N ALA A 57 -13.75 -17.81 9.88
CA ALA A 57 -12.85 -18.71 10.59
C ALA A 57 -11.45 -18.71 9.99
N ASN A 58 -11.33 -18.51 8.68
CA ASN A 58 -10.05 -18.34 7.99
C ASN A 58 -9.42 -16.97 8.13
N ALA A 59 -10.17 -15.95 8.56
CA ALA A 59 -9.65 -14.61 8.79
C ALA A 59 -8.89 -14.51 10.13
N GLN A 60 -8.22 -13.37 10.36
CA GLN A 60 -7.69 -13.04 11.67
C GLN A 60 -8.82 -12.68 12.63
N ASN A 61 -8.82 -13.31 13.81
CA ASN A 61 -9.72 -13.05 14.94
C ASN A 61 -11.19 -13.48 14.77
N GLY A 62 -11.54 -14.27 13.73
CA GLY A 62 -12.91 -14.73 13.51
C GLY A 62 -13.84 -13.61 13.02
N GLY A 63 -15.14 -13.70 13.32
CA GLY A 63 -16.12 -12.71 12.88
C GLY A 63 -17.51 -12.89 13.49
N ILE A 64 -18.46 -12.06 13.06
CA ILE A 64 -19.82 -12.00 13.56
C ILE A 64 -20.78 -11.94 12.38
N LEU A 65 -21.66 -12.93 12.30
CA LEU A 65 -22.75 -12.99 11.32
C LEU A 65 -24.05 -12.53 11.98
N ILE A 66 -24.66 -11.47 11.44
CA ILE A 66 -25.92 -10.89 11.93
C ILE A 66 -27.03 -11.25 10.94
N ILE A 67 -27.96 -12.10 11.38
CA ILE A 67 -29.04 -12.64 10.55
C ILE A 67 -30.37 -11.97 10.92
N GLY A 68 -31.08 -11.49 9.89
CA GLY A 68 -32.34 -10.75 10.01
C GLY A 68 -32.25 -9.30 9.56
N VAL A 69 -31.19 -8.93 8.84
CA VAL A 69 -30.94 -7.58 8.34
C VAL A 69 -30.73 -7.63 6.83
N LYS A 70 -31.32 -6.68 6.08
CA LYS A 70 -31.06 -6.49 4.64
C LYS A 70 -29.74 -5.76 4.42
N ASP A 71 -29.10 -6.08 3.30
CA ASP A 71 -27.87 -5.37 2.91
C ASP A 71 -28.13 -3.90 2.62
N LYS A 72 -29.21 -3.55 1.91
CA LYS A 72 -29.54 -2.16 1.57
C LYS A 72 -31.01 -1.87 1.79
N ALA A 73 -31.33 -0.73 2.40
CA ALA A 73 -32.70 -0.33 2.67
C ALA A 73 -32.83 1.19 2.81
N ALA A 74 -33.97 1.74 2.38
CA ALA A 74 -34.21 3.18 2.45
C ALA A 74 -34.48 3.63 3.90
N THR A 75 -35.11 2.78 4.70
CA THR A 75 -35.44 3.09 6.10
C THR A 75 -34.92 2.01 7.06
N ARG A 76 -34.66 2.37 8.32
CA ARG A 76 -34.25 1.40 9.35
C ARG A 76 -35.24 0.25 9.50
N SER A 77 -36.54 0.53 9.43
CA SER A 77 -37.59 -0.50 9.56
C SER A 77 -37.61 -1.51 8.42
N GLU A 78 -37.16 -1.10 7.23
CA GLU A 78 -36.97 -1.99 6.08
C GLU A 78 -35.67 -2.78 6.18
N ALA A 79 -34.63 -2.18 6.76
CA ALA A 79 -33.33 -2.82 6.99
C ALA A 79 -33.47 -3.99 7.99
N ILE A 80 -34.11 -3.74 9.13
CA ILE A 80 -34.28 -4.72 10.21
C ILE A 80 -35.53 -5.54 9.92
N VAL A 81 -35.36 -6.69 9.27
CA VAL A 81 -36.47 -7.56 8.83
C VAL A 81 -36.86 -8.58 9.88
N GLY A 82 -35.89 -8.98 10.72
CA GLY A 82 -36.08 -10.03 11.73
C GLY A 82 -35.94 -11.44 11.16
N VAL A 83 -35.98 -12.40 12.07
CA VAL A 83 -35.95 -13.83 11.78
C VAL A 83 -37.20 -14.49 12.36
N ASP A 84 -37.89 -15.29 11.55
CA ASP A 84 -38.95 -16.18 12.03
C ASP A 84 -38.30 -17.35 12.77
N THR A 85 -38.26 -17.25 14.10
CA THR A 85 -37.64 -18.24 15.00
C THR A 85 -38.38 -19.56 15.06
N THR A 86 -39.59 -19.67 14.50
CA THR A 86 -40.31 -20.96 14.39
C THR A 86 -39.81 -21.78 13.21
N LYS A 87 -39.31 -21.11 12.17
CA LYS A 87 -38.76 -21.73 10.95
C LYS A 87 -37.23 -21.83 10.99
N TRP A 88 -36.58 -20.85 11.58
CA TRP A 88 -35.13 -20.72 11.66
C TRP A 88 -34.68 -20.83 13.11
N LEU A 89 -34.70 -22.04 13.64
CA LEU A 89 -34.22 -22.33 14.98
C LEU A 89 -32.70 -22.13 15.05
N ILE A 90 -32.24 -21.37 16.03
CA ILE A 90 -30.82 -21.02 16.16
C ILE A 90 -29.93 -22.27 16.31
N ASN A 91 -30.41 -23.29 17.02
CA ASN A 91 -29.70 -24.56 17.18
C ASN A 91 -29.58 -25.33 15.86
N ASP A 92 -30.60 -25.29 15.00
CA ASP A 92 -30.55 -25.94 13.69
C ASP A 92 -29.55 -25.24 12.76
N ILE A 93 -29.46 -23.91 12.84
CA ILE A 93 -28.44 -23.14 12.12
C ILE A 93 -27.05 -23.53 12.61
N VAL A 94 -26.81 -23.56 13.92
CA VAL A 94 -25.52 -23.97 14.52
C VAL A 94 -25.14 -25.39 14.05
N ASN A 95 -26.05 -26.34 14.14
CA ASN A 95 -25.83 -27.72 13.69
C ASN A 95 -25.53 -27.80 12.19
N ASN A 96 -26.22 -27.01 11.37
CA ASN A 96 -25.93 -26.92 9.94
C ASN A 96 -24.54 -26.35 9.66
N MET A 97 -24.11 -25.30 10.37
CA MET A 97 -22.77 -24.74 10.20
C MET A 97 -21.70 -25.77 10.58
N HIS A 98 -21.90 -26.49 11.68
CA HIS A 98 -20.98 -27.55 12.11
C HIS A 98 -20.91 -28.70 11.08
N ALA A 99 -22.04 -29.13 10.53
CA ALA A 99 -22.12 -30.23 9.56
C ALA A 99 -21.64 -29.86 8.15
N ARG A 100 -21.63 -28.57 7.79
CA ARG A 100 -21.27 -28.06 6.46
C ARG A 100 -19.86 -27.50 6.37
N THR A 101 -19.08 -27.59 7.45
CA THR A 101 -17.70 -27.09 7.51
C THR A 101 -16.71 -28.21 7.83
N SER A 102 -15.49 -28.10 7.30
CA SER A 102 -14.41 -29.07 7.47
C SER A 102 -13.06 -28.37 7.70
N PRO A 103 -12.37 -28.59 8.83
CA PRO A 103 -12.87 -29.23 10.05
C PRO A 103 -14.18 -28.59 10.54
N SER A 104 -14.96 -29.27 11.38
CA SER A 104 -16.24 -28.72 11.82
C SER A 104 -16.06 -27.49 12.70
N ILE A 105 -16.83 -26.42 12.41
CA ILE A 105 -16.83 -25.16 13.16
C ILE A 105 -18.08 -25.09 14.03
N THR A 106 -17.90 -24.89 15.32
CA THR A 106 -18.99 -24.52 16.24
C THR A 106 -19.05 -23.01 16.36
N VAL A 107 -20.11 -22.40 15.84
CA VAL A 107 -20.39 -20.97 16.01
C VAL A 107 -21.08 -20.70 17.35
N HIS A 108 -20.87 -19.51 17.92
CA HIS A 108 -21.42 -19.10 19.21
C HIS A 108 -22.71 -18.30 19.01
N PRO A 109 -23.90 -18.87 19.32
CA PRO A 109 -25.17 -18.23 19.05
C PRO A 109 -25.56 -17.20 20.12
N HIS A 110 -26.13 -16.08 19.67
CA HIS A 110 -26.85 -15.11 20.49
C HIS A 110 -28.16 -14.70 19.80
N THR A 111 -29.19 -14.40 20.57
CA THR A 111 -30.44 -13.84 20.05
C THR A 111 -30.63 -12.45 20.64
N LEU A 112 -30.86 -11.48 19.77
CA LEU A 112 -31.15 -10.09 20.14
C LEU A 112 -32.57 -9.73 19.71
N ILE A 113 -33.19 -8.80 20.44
CA ILE A 113 -34.48 -8.22 20.07
C ILE A 113 -34.21 -6.76 19.71
N VAL A 114 -34.47 -6.39 18.46
CA VAL A 114 -34.28 -5.04 17.95
C VAL A 114 -35.55 -4.61 17.25
N ASP A 115 -36.09 -3.45 17.64
CA ASP A 115 -37.35 -2.90 17.10
C ASP A 115 -38.51 -3.92 17.13
N GLY A 116 -38.56 -4.72 18.20
CA GLY A 116 -39.56 -5.78 18.40
C GLY A 116 -39.38 -7.04 17.55
N LYS A 117 -38.29 -7.13 16.76
CA LYS A 117 -37.98 -8.25 15.88
C LYS A 117 -36.79 -9.06 16.40
N SER A 118 -36.85 -10.38 16.25
CA SER A 118 -35.74 -11.28 16.63
C SER A 118 -34.62 -11.23 15.59
N ILE A 119 -33.38 -11.02 16.05
CA ILE A 119 -32.15 -11.06 15.25
C ILE A 119 -31.26 -12.17 15.80
N LEU A 120 -30.74 -13.01 14.93
CA LEU A 120 -29.80 -14.06 15.33
C LEU A 120 -28.38 -13.60 15.04
N VAL A 121 -27.49 -13.78 16.00
CA VAL A 121 -26.09 -13.40 15.91
C VAL A 121 -25.24 -14.64 16.11
N LEU A 122 -24.31 -14.91 15.20
CA LEU A 122 -23.40 -16.04 15.27
C LEU A 122 -21.97 -15.51 15.38
N GLY A 123 -21.33 -15.73 16.53
CA GLY A 123 -19.91 -15.50 16.74
C GLY A 123 -19.08 -16.63 16.14
N VAL A 124 -18.36 -16.33 15.07
CA VAL A 124 -17.43 -17.26 14.42
C VAL A 124 -16.07 -17.14 15.10
N PRO A 125 -15.51 -18.22 15.67
CA PRO A 125 -14.19 -18.18 16.28
C PRO A 125 -13.09 -18.03 15.22
N ASP A 126 -11.89 -17.66 15.65
CA ASP A 126 -10.69 -17.77 14.83
C ASP A 126 -10.27 -19.24 14.67
N GLY A 127 -9.82 -19.58 13.47
CA GLY A 127 -9.51 -20.95 13.12
C GLY A 127 -8.12 -21.43 13.54
N SER A 128 -8.03 -22.62 14.13
CA SER A 128 -6.77 -23.32 14.46
C SER A 128 -6.20 -24.19 13.33
N ASP A 129 -6.97 -24.40 12.26
CA ASP A 129 -6.55 -24.98 10.97
C ASP A 129 -7.19 -24.13 9.85
N VAL A 130 -6.91 -24.41 8.59
CA VAL A 130 -7.66 -23.83 7.47
C VAL A 130 -8.92 -24.64 7.20
N TYR A 131 -10.05 -23.94 7.25
CA TYR A 131 -11.39 -24.49 7.11
C TYR A 131 -11.88 -24.38 5.66
N SER A 132 -12.71 -25.32 5.25
CA SER A 132 -13.51 -25.28 4.03
C SER A 132 -14.96 -25.57 4.34
N THR A 133 -15.83 -25.39 3.35
CA THR A 133 -17.11 -26.12 3.36
C THR A 133 -16.86 -27.61 3.14
N THR A 134 -17.83 -28.46 3.43
CA THR A 134 -17.78 -29.89 3.08
C THR A 134 -17.76 -30.13 1.57
N GLU A 135 -18.11 -29.11 0.77
CA GLU A 135 -17.99 -29.11 -0.69
C GLU A 135 -16.60 -28.67 -1.19
N GLY A 136 -15.64 -28.44 -0.27
CA GLY A 136 -14.26 -28.10 -0.61
C GLY A 136 -14.04 -26.62 -0.97
N VAL A 137 -14.96 -25.73 -0.64
CA VAL A 137 -14.81 -24.29 -0.89
C VAL A 137 -14.01 -23.66 0.25
N TYR A 138 -12.85 -23.10 -0.09
CA TYR A 138 -11.99 -22.37 0.83
C TYR A 138 -12.12 -20.87 0.57
N LYS A 139 -12.52 -20.10 1.58
CA LYS A 139 -12.59 -18.63 1.52
C LYS A 139 -11.91 -18.00 2.72
N ILE A 140 -11.44 -16.77 2.57
CA ILE A 140 -10.93 -15.94 3.66
C ILE A 140 -11.48 -14.51 3.54
N ARG A 141 -11.75 -13.88 4.68
CA ARG A 141 -12.14 -12.46 4.74
C ARG A 141 -10.92 -11.56 4.53
N LEU A 142 -10.94 -10.76 3.47
CA LEU A 142 -10.02 -9.65 3.24
C LEU A 142 -10.84 -8.36 3.11
N ASN A 143 -10.64 -7.41 4.02
CA ASN A 143 -11.51 -6.23 4.14
C ASN A 143 -12.98 -6.62 4.33
N ASP A 144 -13.83 -6.08 3.48
CA ASP A 144 -15.28 -6.22 3.42
C ASP A 144 -15.71 -7.46 2.61
N ARG A 145 -14.78 -8.27 2.09
CA ARG A 145 -15.10 -9.34 1.12
C ARG A 145 -14.51 -10.69 1.49
N CYS A 146 -15.22 -11.74 1.09
CA CYS A 146 -14.73 -13.10 1.13
C CYS A 146 -14.10 -13.47 -0.21
N VAL A 147 -12.79 -13.70 -0.22
CA VAL A 147 -12.03 -14.13 -1.41
C VAL A 147 -11.73 -15.63 -1.35
N ALA A 148 -11.55 -16.25 -2.51
CA ALA A 148 -11.13 -17.66 -2.57
C ALA A 148 -9.71 -17.82 -2.03
N LEU A 149 -9.47 -18.90 -1.28
CA LEU A 149 -8.17 -19.25 -0.73
C LEU A 149 -7.66 -20.52 -1.42
N GLU A 150 -6.70 -20.40 -2.32
CA GLU A 150 -6.28 -21.49 -3.20
C GLU A 150 -4.76 -21.70 -3.21
N GLY A 151 -4.34 -22.86 -3.71
CA GLY A 151 -2.94 -23.15 -4.04
C GLY A 151 -1.96 -22.93 -2.87
N GLU A 152 -0.99 -22.03 -3.09
CA GLU A 152 0.09 -21.72 -2.14
C GLU A 152 -0.41 -20.97 -0.90
N GLN A 153 -1.40 -20.07 -1.04
CA GLN A 153 -1.95 -19.33 0.09
C GLN A 153 -2.63 -20.26 1.09
N LEU A 154 -3.36 -21.26 0.60
CA LEU A 154 -3.98 -22.31 1.41
C LEU A 154 -2.93 -23.13 2.19
N ARG A 155 -1.88 -23.60 1.50
CA ARG A 155 -0.81 -24.39 2.13
C ARG A 155 -0.05 -23.56 3.18
N GLY A 156 0.30 -22.31 2.84
CA GLY A 156 1.00 -21.41 3.74
C GLY A 156 0.21 -21.11 5.01
N LEU A 157 -1.09 -20.80 4.88
CA LEU A 157 -1.94 -20.54 6.05
C LEU A 157 -2.11 -21.79 6.93
N ARG A 158 -2.27 -22.98 6.30
CA ARG A 158 -2.37 -24.24 7.03
C ARG A 158 -1.09 -24.56 7.79
N ALA A 159 0.07 -24.40 7.17
CA ALA A 159 1.35 -24.63 7.82
C ALA A 159 1.53 -23.74 9.07
N ILE A 160 1.16 -22.46 8.98
CA ILE A 160 1.25 -21.53 10.11
C ILE A 160 0.33 -21.94 11.25
N ARG A 161 -0.93 -22.24 10.93
CA ARG A 161 -1.94 -22.61 11.94
C ARG A 161 -1.60 -23.92 12.65
N GLN A 162 -1.02 -24.86 11.91
CA GLN A 162 -0.53 -26.13 12.46
C GLN A 162 0.85 -25.99 13.13
N GLY A 163 1.44 -24.79 13.17
CA GLY A 163 2.77 -24.56 13.74
C GLY A 163 3.90 -25.30 13.00
N ARG A 164 3.68 -25.70 11.74
CA ARG A 164 4.67 -26.37 10.90
C ARG A 164 5.65 -25.34 10.37
N ASP A 165 6.90 -25.44 10.80
CA ASP A 165 8.03 -24.71 10.23
C ASP A 165 8.84 -25.64 9.33
N TRP A 166 8.73 -25.46 8.00
CA TRP A 166 9.49 -26.23 7.02
C TRP A 166 11.01 -26.14 7.25
N SER A 167 11.49 -24.97 7.68
CA SER A 167 12.92 -24.73 7.92
C SER A 167 13.44 -25.43 9.18
N ALA A 168 12.55 -25.77 10.11
CA ALA A 168 12.87 -26.52 11.31
C ALA A 168 12.90 -28.05 11.09
N GLU A 169 12.37 -28.53 9.95
CA GLU A 169 12.34 -29.97 9.65
C GLU A 169 13.76 -30.55 9.50
N PRO A 170 13.97 -31.83 9.87
CA PRO A 170 15.25 -32.49 9.70
C PRO A 170 15.74 -32.45 8.26
N ALA A 171 17.03 -32.19 8.09
CA ALA A 171 17.72 -32.37 6.81
C ALA A 171 18.44 -33.71 6.79
N SER A 172 18.43 -34.38 5.64
CA SER A 172 19.14 -35.65 5.44
C SER A 172 20.63 -35.42 5.13
N ILE A 173 21.32 -34.70 6.01
CA ILE A 173 22.76 -34.39 5.92
C ILE A 173 23.43 -34.48 7.30
N GLU A 174 24.76 -34.56 7.29
CA GLU A 174 25.60 -34.51 8.49
C GLU A 174 26.21 -33.11 8.71
N TRP A 175 26.60 -32.79 9.95
CA TRP A 175 27.25 -31.51 10.30
C TRP A 175 28.55 -31.27 9.52
N SER A 176 29.25 -32.33 9.11
CA SER A 176 30.48 -32.26 8.30
C SER A 176 30.22 -31.76 6.86
N GLN A 177 28.96 -31.76 6.41
CA GLN A 177 28.57 -31.24 5.10
C GLN A 177 28.23 -29.74 5.13
N LEU A 178 28.50 -29.06 6.25
CA LEU A 178 28.44 -27.60 6.31
C LEU A 178 29.76 -26.97 5.86
N SER A 179 29.66 -25.82 5.21
CA SER A 179 30.76 -25.01 4.71
C SER A 179 31.47 -24.28 5.86
N ARG A 180 32.76 -24.60 6.06
CA ARG A 180 33.61 -23.92 7.04
C ARG A 180 33.67 -22.40 6.81
N ALA A 181 33.78 -21.96 5.56
CA ALA A 181 33.80 -20.54 5.22
C ALA A 181 32.50 -19.82 5.60
N ALA A 182 31.35 -20.49 5.46
CA ALA A 182 30.06 -19.92 5.88
C ALA A 182 29.96 -19.83 7.41
N ILE A 183 30.46 -20.84 8.12
CA ILE A 183 30.52 -20.84 9.59
C ILE A 183 31.39 -19.68 10.09
N GLU A 184 32.58 -19.53 9.50
CA GLU A 184 33.51 -18.44 9.84
C GLU A 184 32.90 -17.07 9.57
N ARG A 185 32.23 -16.90 8.42
CA ARG A 185 31.51 -15.66 8.11
C ARG A 185 30.38 -15.40 9.10
N GLY A 186 29.60 -16.42 9.45
CA GLY A 186 28.55 -16.32 10.44
C GLY A 186 29.08 -15.89 11.81
N ALA A 187 30.19 -16.48 12.26
CA ALA A 187 30.86 -16.10 13.50
C ALA A 187 31.34 -14.63 13.48
N GLN A 188 31.92 -14.18 12.36
CA GLN A 188 32.29 -12.77 12.19
C GLN A 188 31.09 -11.83 12.32
N LEU A 189 29.96 -12.17 11.70
CA LEU A 189 28.72 -11.39 11.80
C LEU A 189 28.21 -11.33 13.24
N LEU A 190 28.27 -12.46 13.98
CA LEU A 190 27.90 -12.50 15.39
C LEU A 190 28.79 -11.58 16.24
N SER A 191 30.11 -11.64 16.06
CA SER A 191 31.07 -10.77 16.77
C SER A 191 30.84 -9.29 16.46
N LEU A 192 30.63 -8.92 15.19
CA LEU A 192 30.31 -7.53 14.80
C LEU A 192 29.03 -7.00 15.47
N ASN A 193 28.14 -7.92 15.88
CA ASN A 193 26.89 -7.60 16.56
C ASN A 193 26.99 -7.72 18.09
N GLY A 194 28.19 -7.92 18.64
CA GLY A 194 28.45 -8.04 20.08
C GLY A 194 28.16 -9.42 20.68
N ASN A 195 28.06 -10.47 19.85
CA ASN A 195 27.79 -11.85 20.30
C ASN A 195 29.06 -12.71 20.25
N ASP A 196 30.14 -12.26 20.87
CA ASP A 196 31.46 -12.91 20.79
C ASP A 196 31.48 -14.33 21.37
N GLU A 197 30.73 -14.58 22.44
CA GLU A 197 30.61 -15.93 23.02
C GLU A 197 29.98 -16.91 22.03
N LEU A 198 28.84 -16.54 21.42
CA LEU A 198 28.20 -17.35 20.40
C LEU A 198 29.08 -17.53 19.15
N ALA A 199 29.82 -16.50 18.75
CA ALA A 199 30.78 -16.57 17.66
C ALA A 199 31.90 -17.59 17.95
N SER A 200 32.44 -17.56 19.17
CA SER A 200 33.45 -18.53 19.61
C SER A 200 32.91 -19.96 19.58
N ILE A 201 31.70 -20.19 20.11
CA ILE A 201 31.06 -21.51 20.10
C ILE A 201 30.85 -21.99 18.66
N ALA A 202 30.39 -21.13 17.74
CA ALA A 202 30.19 -21.50 16.33
C ALA A 202 31.48 -22.03 15.67
N LEU A 203 32.64 -21.50 16.05
CA LEU A 203 33.94 -21.89 15.48
C LEU A 203 34.52 -23.17 16.11
N SER A 204 34.29 -23.38 17.40
CA SER A 204 34.85 -24.49 18.17
C SER A 204 33.95 -25.74 18.21
N ASP A 205 32.64 -25.55 18.34
CA ASP A 205 31.63 -26.60 18.48
C ASP A 205 30.33 -26.17 17.80
N PHE A 206 30.28 -26.37 16.47
CA PHE A 206 29.11 -25.97 15.68
C PHE A 206 27.81 -26.70 16.09
N PRO A 207 27.81 -28.00 16.43
CA PRO A 207 26.61 -28.65 16.99
C PRO A 207 26.07 -27.98 18.26
N ALA A 208 26.94 -27.58 19.20
CA ALA A 208 26.52 -26.84 20.39
C ALA A 208 25.93 -25.46 20.02
N PHE A 209 26.58 -24.73 19.10
CA PHE A 209 26.04 -23.49 18.55
C PHE A 209 24.67 -23.70 17.89
N ALA A 210 24.52 -24.74 17.09
CA ALA A 210 23.28 -25.05 16.38
C ALA A 210 22.15 -25.40 17.35
N LYS A 211 22.45 -26.10 18.45
CA LYS A 211 21.48 -26.35 19.52
C LYS A 211 21.05 -25.06 20.22
N ALA A 212 21.99 -24.18 20.55
CA ALA A 212 21.71 -22.90 21.20
C ALA A 212 20.93 -21.91 20.31
N THR A 213 21.05 -22.07 18.98
CA THR A 213 20.43 -21.18 17.99
C THR A 213 19.26 -21.80 17.24
N GLU A 214 18.81 -22.99 17.64
CA GLU A 214 17.67 -23.73 17.07
C GLU A 214 17.86 -24.18 15.61
N LEU A 215 19.11 -24.38 15.20
CA LEU A 215 19.49 -25.02 13.93
C LEU A 215 19.65 -26.54 14.03
N ALA A 216 19.59 -27.08 15.25
CA ALA A 216 19.55 -28.52 15.50
C ALA A 216 18.11 -29.00 15.74
N THR A 217 17.79 -30.18 15.23
CA THR A 217 16.55 -30.89 15.50
C THR A 217 16.55 -31.50 16.90
N ALA A 218 15.39 -32.00 17.37
CA ALA A 218 15.28 -32.71 18.64
C ALA A 218 16.22 -33.94 18.74
N ASN A 219 16.55 -34.55 17.59
CA ASN A 219 17.46 -35.70 17.51
C ASN A 219 18.94 -35.29 17.41
N GLY A 220 19.26 -33.99 17.46
CA GLY A 220 20.63 -33.46 17.43
C GLY A 220 21.24 -33.30 16.04
N GLY A 221 20.56 -33.72 14.97
CA GLY A 221 20.98 -33.51 13.58
C GLY A 221 20.60 -32.12 13.04
N PRO A 222 21.18 -31.67 11.92
CA PRO A 222 20.87 -30.40 11.29
C PRO A 222 19.43 -30.33 10.77
N ASN A 223 18.81 -29.16 10.90
CA ASN A 223 17.57 -28.84 10.21
C ASN A 223 17.83 -28.16 8.86
N ARG A 224 16.77 -27.97 8.06
CA ARG A 224 16.87 -27.33 6.74
C ARG A 224 17.36 -25.90 6.80
N ALA A 225 17.07 -25.13 7.86
CA ALA A 225 17.63 -23.80 8.06
C ALA A 225 19.18 -23.84 8.14
N ALA A 226 19.75 -24.83 8.84
CA ALA A 226 21.19 -25.03 8.91
C ALA A 226 21.81 -25.26 7.52
N VAL A 227 21.13 -26.07 6.68
CA VAL A 227 21.56 -26.32 5.29
C VAL A 227 21.53 -25.04 4.47
N LEU A 228 20.43 -24.28 4.53
CA LEU A 228 20.29 -23.03 3.78
C LEU A 228 21.36 -22.00 4.17
N LEU A 229 21.67 -21.88 5.46
CA LEU A 229 22.57 -20.86 5.99
C LEU A 229 24.05 -21.23 5.90
N TYR A 230 24.38 -22.52 6.05
CA TYR A 230 25.76 -22.98 6.19
C TYR A 230 26.11 -24.17 5.30
N GLY A 231 25.20 -24.73 4.52
CA GLY A 231 25.46 -25.93 3.71
C GLY A 231 26.59 -25.74 2.69
N ASN A 232 27.38 -26.79 2.47
CA ASN A 232 28.26 -26.86 1.31
C ASN A 232 27.45 -27.14 0.01
N PRO A 233 28.06 -27.10 -1.19
CA PRO A 233 27.33 -27.32 -2.43
C PRO A 233 26.55 -28.64 -2.51
N GLU A 234 27.06 -29.74 -1.94
CA GLU A 234 26.34 -31.02 -1.94
C GLU A 234 25.15 -31.01 -0.99
N ALA A 235 25.31 -30.41 0.20
CA ALA A 235 24.21 -30.23 1.14
C ALA A 235 23.09 -29.37 0.53
N LEU A 236 23.43 -28.28 -0.17
CA LEU A 236 22.45 -27.40 -0.79
C LEU A 236 21.65 -28.08 -1.92
N LYS A 237 22.21 -29.08 -2.61
CA LYS A 237 21.47 -29.88 -3.62
C LYS A 237 20.30 -30.66 -3.02
N THR A 238 20.32 -30.94 -1.71
CA THR A 238 19.20 -31.60 -1.01
C THR A 238 17.98 -30.69 -0.89
N ILE A 239 18.16 -29.37 -1.02
CA ILE A 239 17.08 -28.40 -0.96
C ILE A 239 16.45 -28.25 -2.34
N PHE A 240 15.14 -28.55 -2.41
CA PHE A 240 14.38 -28.42 -3.63
C PHE A 240 14.44 -26.99 -4.18
N ARG A 241 14.84 -26.86 -5.45
CA ARG A 241 14.95 -25.57 -6.17
C ARG A 241 15.80 -24.53 -5.43
N TRP A 242 16.83 -24.96 -4.70
CA TRP A 242 17.88 -24.05 -4.23
C TRP A 242 18.48 -23.24 -5.38
N GLY A 243 18.74 -21.95 -5.11
CA GLY A 243 19.44 -21.03 -5.99
C GLY A 243 18.73 -19.68 -6.18
N VAL A 244 19.34 -18.82 -7.01
CA VAL A 244 18.85 -17.49 -7.34
C VAL A 244 19.10 -17.20 -8.82
N SER A 245 18.25 -16.39 -9.44
CA SER A 245 18.45 -15.85 -10.79
C SER A 245 18.71 -14.37 -10.67
N VAL A 246 19.83 -13.89 -11.19
CA VAL A 246 20.18 -12.46 -11.20
C VAL A 246 20.44 -12.01 -12.62
N GLN A 247 19.72 -10.98 -13.04
CA GLN A 247 19.81 -10.42 -14.38
C GLN A 247 19.89 -8.90 -14.30
N SER A 248 20.59 -8.29 -15.26
CA SER A 248 20.58 -6.85 -15.46
C SER A 248 20.13 -6.52 -16.87
N ARG A 249 19.30 -5.50 -17.01
CA ARG A 249 18.86 -4.96 -18.30
C ARG A 249 19.36 -3.53 -18.46
N PRO A 250 19.64 -3.07 -19.68
CA PRO A 250 19.98 -1.66 -19.93
C PRO A 250 18.77 -0.74 -19.78
N SER A 251 17.56 -1.28 -19.94
CA SER A 251 16.25 -0.62 -19.77
C SER A 251 15.17 -1.69 -19.51
N LEU A 252 13.96 -1.32 -19.07
CA LEU A 252 12.86 -2.26 -18.78
C LEU A 252 12.59 -3.31 -19.89
N GLY A 253 12.53 -2.84 -21.15
CA GLY A 253 12.32 -3.69 -22.34
C GLY A 253 13.61 -4.17 -23.03
N GLY A 254 14.78 -3.88 -22.45
CA GLY A 254 16.06 -4.24 -23.04
C GLY A 254 16.43 -5.70 -22.80
N ASP A 255 17.34 -6.23 -23.64
CA ASP A 255 17.80 -7.61 -23.53
C ASP A 255 18.48 -7.88 -22.18
N PRO A 256 18.20 -9.03 -21.53
CA PRO A 256 18.77 -9.35 -20.24
C PRO A 256 20.21 -9.85 -20.36
N ARG A 257 21.11 -9.23 -19.59
CA ARG A 257 22.41 -9.78 -19.25
C ARG A 257 22.28 -10.65 -17.99
N ILE A 258 22.51 -11.95 -18.14
CA ILE A 258 22.50 -12.89 -17.02
C ILE A 258 23.79 -12.70 -16.20
N LEU A 259 23.63 -12.41 -14.91
CA LEU A 259 24.75 -12.27 -13.96
C LEU A 259 24.93 -13.54 -13.12
N MET A 260 23.83 -14.22 -12.81
CA MET A 260 23.84 -15.47 -12.05
C MET A 260 22.64 -16.33 -12.45
N ARG A 261 22.87 -17.62 -12.75
CA ARG A 261 21.78 -18.60 -12.89
C ARG A 261 21.62 -19.41 -11.61
N ARG A 262 20.45 -20.04 -11.49
CA ARG A 262 20.16 -21.02 -10.44
C ARG A 262 21.25 -22.09 -10.37
N ASP A 263 21.65 -22.66 -11.51
CA ASP A 263 22.61 -23.76 -11.55
C ASP A 263 24.06 -23.30 -11.27
N ASP A 264 24.33 -22.00 -11.35
CA ASP A 264 25.60 -21.40 -10.92
C ASP A 264 25.63 -21.15 -9.40
N THR A 265 24.49 -21.33 -8.71
CA THR A 265 24.36 -21.00 -7.28
C THR A 265 24.78 -22.17 -6.39
N SER A 266 25.96 -22.07 -5.78
CA SER A 266 26.51 -23.08 -4.88
C SER A 266 26.84 -22.59 -3.48
N LEU A 267 26.59 -21.31 -3.18
CA LEU A 267 26.90 -20.71 -1.88
C LEU A 267 25.69 -20.77 -0.94
N PRO A 268 25.87 -21.01 0.36
CA PRO A 268 24.77 -20.89 1.33
C PRO A 268 24.44 -19.41 1.62
N LEU A 269 23.26 -19.14 2.20
CA LEU A 269 22.70 -17.79 2.39
C LEU A 269 23.65 -16.80 3.07
N VAL A 270 24.42 -17.24 4.07
CA VAL A 270 25.37 -16.38 4.79
C VAL A 270 26.42 -15.77 3.84
N LEU A 271 26.84 -16.51 2.82
CA LEU A 271 27.80 -16.05 1.82
C LEU A 271 27.10 -15.46 0.59
N LEU A 272 25.98 -16.06 0.18
CA LEU A 272 25.23 -15.65 -1.00
C LEU A 272 24.71 -14.22 -0.87
N LEU A 273 24.21 -13.80 0.30
CA LEU A 273 23.70 -12.44 0.48
C LEU A 273 24.79 -11.38 0.28
N ASP A 274 26.00 -11.61 0.80
CA ASP A 274 27.14 -10.71 0.57
C ASP A 274 27.52 -10.64 -0.92
N GLN A 275 27.52 -11.80 -1.61
CA GLN A 275 27.78 -11.86 -3.04
C GLN A 275 26.71 -11.13 -3.85
N LEU A 276 25.43 -11.30 -3.51
CA LEU A 276 24.31 -10.65 -4.18
C LEU A 276 24.37 -9.13 -4.01
N LEU A 277 24.61 -8.65 -2.79
CA LEU A 277 24.73 -7.21 -2.53
C LEU A 277 25.92 -6.59 -3.24
N THR A 278 27.05 -7.31 -3.33
CA THR A 278 28.23 -6.87 -4.08
C THR A 278 27.93 -6.85 -5.58
N THR A 279 27.29 -7.90 -6.10
CA THR A 279 26.98 -8.03 -7.52
C THR A 279 26.01 -6.94 -7.97
N VAL A 280 24.88 -6.80 -7.29
CA VAL A 280 23.87 -5.77 -7.59
C VAL A 280 24.42 -4.37 -7.31
N GLY A 281 25.13 -4.18 -6.20
CA GLY A 281 25.73 -2.89 -5.83
C GLY A 281 26.78 -2.41 -6.84
N SER A 282 27.50 -3.32 -7.50
CA SER A 282 28.47 -2.94 -8.56
C SER A 282 27.83 -2.36 -9.82
N LEU A 283 26.50 -2.53 -9.97
CA LEU A 283 25.72 -1.96 -11.07
C LEU A 283 25.12 -0.59 -10.71
N ALA A 284 25.14 -0.24 -9.42
CA ALA A 284 24.49 0.95 -8.92
C ALA A 284 25.16 2.20 -9.50
N ARG A 285 24.35 3.14 -9.97
CA ARG A 285 24.83 4.48 -10.29
C ARG A 285 24.68 5.33 -9.05
N SER A 286 25.73 6.09 -8.73
CA SER A 286 25.69 7.05 -7.65
C SER A 286 26.36 8.36 -8.02
N GLN A 287 25.93 9.41 -7.34
CA GLN A 287 26.54 10.73 -7.38
C GLN A 287 26.66 11.25 -5.95
N PHE A 288 27.70 12.03 -5.68
CA PHE A 288 27.92 12.60 -4.36
C PHE A 288 27.56 14.07 -4.36
N ILE A 289 26.76 14.47 -3.37
CA ILE A 289 26.42 15.87 -3.12
C ILE A 289 27.00 16.30 -1.78
N ARG A 290 27.37 17.57 -1.67
CA ARG A 290 27.86 18.14 -0.41
C ARG A 290 26.77 19.01 0.22
N VAL A 291 26.50 18.77 1.51
CA VAL A 291 25.52 19.52 2.30
C VAL A 291 26.21 19.96 3.59
N GLY A 292 26.70 21.21 3.59
CA GLY A 292 27.55 21.71 4.66
C GLY A 292 28.86 20.91 4.77
N ALA A 293 29.06 20.28 5.93
CA ALA A 293 30.22 19.42 6.20
C ALA A 293 30.01 17.96 5.78
N GLU A 294 28.77 17.55 5.48
CA GLU A 294 28.44 16.17 5.13
C GLU A 294 28.51 15.92 3.62
N GLN A 295 28.98 14.74 3.25
CA GLN A 295 28.90 14.21 1.88
C GLN A 295 27.82 13.13 1.84
N ILE A 296 26.86 13.29 0.94
CA ILE A 296 25.72 12.40 0.80
C ILE A 296 25.85 11.68 -0.54
N GLU A 297 25.72 10.36 -0.51
CA GLU A 297 25.62 9.55 -1.71
C GLU A 297 24.15 9.46 -2.15
N LEU A 298 23.87 9.97 -3.35
CA LEU A 298 22.61 9.78 -4.06
C LEU A 298 22.78 8.58 -5.00
N VAL A 299 22.14 7.45 -4.67
CA VAL A 299 22.33 6.16 -5.35
C VAL A 299 21.02 5.60 -5.86
N ASP A 300 21.03 4.89 -7.00
CA ASP A 300 19.86 4.24 -7.61
C ASP A 300 19.14 3.27 -6.67
N TYR A 301 19.89 2.50 -5.88
CA TYR A 301 19.31 1.58 -4.89
C TYR A 301 20.11 1.64 -3.60
N PRO A 302 19.55 2.20 -2.51
CA PRO A 302 20.23 2.25 -1.21
C PRO A 302 20.62 0.84 -0.75
N ARG A 303 21.87 0.67 -0.29
CA ARG A 303 22.37 -0.62 0.18
C ARG A 303 21.50 -1.24 1.27
N ASP A 304 20.95 -0.41 2.16
CA ASP A 304 20.04 -0.84 3.22
C ASP A 304 18.72 -1.41 2.68
N ALA A 305 18.14 -0.77 1.67
CA ALA A 305 16.94 -1.27 0.99
C ALA A 305 17.25 -2.56 0.22
N LEU A 306 18.38 -2.63 -0.50
CA LEU A 306 18.81 -3.84 -1.20
C LEU A 306 18.98 -5.03 -0.25
N ARG A 307 19.71 -4.84 0.86
CA ARG A 307 19.93 -5.87 1.88
C ARG A 307 18.60 -6.41 2.39
N GLU A 308 17.70 -5.50 2.77
CA GLU A 308 16.43 -5.88 3.38
C GLU A 308 15.49 -6.57 2.39
N VAL A 309 15.34 -6.05 1.16
CA VAL A 309 14.50 -6.66 0.13
C VAL A 309 15.01 -8.05 -0.26
N ILE A 310 16.32 -8.19 -0.49
CA ILE A 310 16.91 -9.48 -0.90
C ILE A 310 16.84 -10.48 0.25
N ALA A 311 17.20 -10.10 1.47
CA ALA A 311 17.15 -11.00 2.62
C ALA A 311 15.72 -11.47 2.92
N ASN A 312 14.73 -10.56 2.86
CA ASN A 312 13.33 -10.91 3.06
C ASN A 312 12.79 -11.85 1.98
N ALA A 313 13.26 -11.73 0.74
CA ALA A 313 12.90 -12.66 -0.33
C ALA A 313 13.34 -14.10 -0.04
N PHE A 314 14.45 -14.33 0.68
CA PHE A 314 14.85 -15.69 1.09
C PHE A 314 14.22 -16.13 2.41
N ALA A 315 14.14 -15.23 3.39
CA ALA A 315 13.58 -15.53 4.72
C ALA A 315 12.09 -15.93 4.63
N HIS A 316 11.33 -15.24 3.79
CA HIS A 316 9.90 -15.46 3.62
C HIS A 316 9.53 -16.35 2.43
N ARG A 317 10.51 -16.87 1.67
CA ARG A 317 10.26 -17.77 0.54
C ARG A 317 9.39 -18.96 0.94
N ASP A 318 8.43 -19.32 0.09
CA ASP A 318 7.83 -20.65 0.14
C ASP A 318 8.83 -21.66 -0.43
N TRP A 319 9.48 -22.43 0.45
CA TRP A 319 10.50 -23.40 0.06
C TRP A 319 9.92 -24.66 -0.60
N GLU A 320 8.61 -24.86 -0.53
CA GLU A 320 7.87 -25.93 -1.21
C GLU A 320 7.37 -25.48 -2.60
N ALA A 321 7.36 -24.16 -2.87
CA ALA A 321 6.96 -23.60 -4.16
C ALA A 321 8.00 -23.83 -5.28
N THR A 322 7.50 -23.82 -6.52
CA THR A 322 8.36 -23.90 -7.71
C THR A 322 9.02 -22.55 -8.01
N GLY A 323 10.18 -22.59 -8.67
CA GLY A 323 10.96 -21.39 -9.01
C GLY A 323 12.00 -21.01 -7.97
N VAL A 324 12.71 -19.91 -8.21
CA VAL A 324 13.80 -19.39 -7.37
C VAL A 324 13.51 -17.94 -7.03
N VAL A 325 14.29 -17.35 -6.12
CA VAL A 325 14.32 -15.89 -6.00
C VAL A 325 14.88 -15.32 -7.30
N GLU A 326 14.19 -14.34 -7.88
CA GLU A 326 14.59 -13.66 -9.11
C GLU A 326 14.90 -12.20 -8.79
N ILE A 327 16.05 -11.71 -9.22
CA ILE A 327 16.49 -10.32 -9.06
C ILE A 327 16.75 -9.77 -10.46
N ILE A 328 15.95 -8.78 -10.86
CA ILE A 328 16.07 -8.10 -12.15
C ILE A 328 16.44 -6.65 -11.87
N HIS A 329 17.66 -6.27 -12.25
CA HIS A 329 18.17 -4.92 -12.18
C HIS A 329 17.96 -4.18 -13.51
N SER A 330 17.60 -2.90 -13.44
CA SER A 330 17.68 -1.95 -14.54
C SER A 330 17.98 -0.55 -13.97
N PRO A 331 18.31 0.45 -14.78
CA PRO A 331 18.42 1.83 -14.29
C PRO A 331 17.10 2.43 -13.77
N GLU A 332 15.96 1.95 -14.28
CA GLU A 332 14.63 2.48 -13.95
C GLU A 332 14.01 1.79 -12.73
N GLU A 333 14.24 0.50 -12.55
CA GLU A 333 13.74 -0.27 -11.41
C GLU A 333 14.63 -1.47 -11.06
N LEU A 334 14.62 -1.84 -9.79
CA LEU A 334 15.14 -3.13 -9.32
C LEU A 334 13.98 -3.94 -8.75
N VAL A 335 13.75 -5.10 -9.35
CA VAL A 335 12.69 -6.03 -8.99
C VAL A 335 13.27 -7.23 -8.29
N VAL A 336 12.73 -7.55 -7.11
CA VAL A 336 12.98 -8.83 -6.43
C VAL A 336 11.68 -9.60 -6.33
N THR A 337 11.67 -10.81 -6.87
CA THR A 337 10.52 -11.71 -6.86
C THR A 337 10.84 -12.96 -6.06
N SER A 338 10.02 -13.24 -5.05
CA SER A 338 10.11 -14.44 -4.21
C SER A 338 8.98 -15.42 -4.56
N PRO A 339 9.25 -16.72 -4.66
CA PRO A 339 8.23 -17.76 -4.68
C PRO A 339 7.34 -17.74 -3.42
N GLY A 340 6.04 -17.92 -3.61
CA GLY A 340 5.04 -17.76 -2.56
C GLY A 340 4.59 -16.31 -2.38
N GLY A 341 3.28 -16.08 -2.40
CA GLY A 341 2.67 -14.80 -2.05
C GLY A 341 2.72 -14.47 -0.56
N LEU A 342 2.07 -13.37 -0.18
CA LEU A 342 1.82 -13.05 1.20
C LEU A 342 0.97 -14.12 1.86
N LEU A 343 1.22 -14.30 3.15
CA LEU A 343 0.35 -15.11 3.99
C LEU A 343 -0.99 -14.38 4.12
N PRO A 344 -2.13 -15.08 4.21
CA PRO A 344 -3.44 -14.40 4.23
C PRO A 344 -3.67 -13.50 5.45
N SER A 345 -2.84 -13.65 6.49
CA SER A 345 -2.75 -12.76 7.64
C SER A 345 -2.13 -11.39 7.32
N LEU A 346 -1.49 -11.23 6.17
CA LEU A 346 -0.78 -10.04 5.75
C LEU A 346 -1.45 -9.44 4.54
N ARG A 347 -1.33 -8.11 4.43
CA ARG A 347 -1.89 -7.36 3.33
C ARG A 347 -0.88 -6.37 2.83
N VAL A 348 -0.83 -6.22 1.51
CA VAL A 348 0.06 -5.27 0.82
C VAL A 348 -0.08 -3.85 1.37
N ASP A 349 -1.30 -3.43 1.68
CA ASP A 349 -1.63 -2.09 2.17
C ASP A 349 -1.44 -1.90 3.67
N ARG A 350 -0.83 -2.88 4.36
CA ARG A 350 -0.45 -2.78 5.79
C ARG A 350 0.95 -3.30 6.12
N LEU A 351 1.73 -3.77 5.14
CA LEU A 351 3.09 -4.29 5.33
C LEU A 351 4.04 -3.37 6.10
N LEU A 352 3.81 -2.06 6.08
CA LEU A 352 4.64 -1.09 6.81
C LEU A 352 4.44 -1.19 8.33
N HIS A 353 3.25 -1.57 8.81
CA HIS A 353 2.90 -1.55 10.23
C HIS A 353 2.53 -2.91 10.81
N ASP A 354 2.17 -3.88 9.98
CA ASP A 354 1.81 -5.22 10.44
C ASP A 354 3.05 -6.07 10.69
N ALA A 355 3.18 -6.58 11.92
CA ALA A 355 4.22 -7.55 12.25
C ALA A 355 3.94 -8.88 11.55
N ALA A 356 4.75 -9.21 10.54
CA ALA A 356 4.66 -10.47 9.83
C ALA A 356 5.22 -11.63 10.65
N SER A 357 4.36 -12.61 10.99
CA SER A 357 4.86 -13.92 11.38
C SER A 357 5.58 -14.55 10.18
N PRO A 358 6.89 -14.84 10.28
CA PRO A 358 7.64 -15.38 9.15
C PRO A 358 7.15 -16.78 8.80
N ARG A 359 7.11 -17.09 7.49
CA ARG A 359 6.78 -18.45 6.99
C ARG A 359 7.79 -19.49 7.48
N ASN A 360 9.04 -19.07 7.69
CA ASN A 360 10.14 -19.91 8.15
C ASN A 360 10.75 -19.33 9.44
N PRO A 361 10.09 -19.47 10.62
CA PRO A 361 10.54 -18.86 11.87
C PRO A 361 11.99 -19.17 12.27
N LYS A 362 12.46 -20.42 12.17
CA LYS A 362 13.85 -20.76 12.52
C LYS A 362 14.85 -20.11 11.58
N LEU A 363 14.60 -20.15 10.27
CA LEU A 363 15.43 -19.47 9.28
C LEU A 363 15.48 -17.94 9.52
N ALA A 364 14.32 -17.30 9.63
CA ALA A 364 14.20 -15.86 9.80
C ALA A 364 14.83 -15.40 11.13
N GLY A 365 14.58 -16.13 12.23
CA GLY A 365 15.16 -15.84 13.54
C GLY A 365 16.68 -15.91 13.53
N HIS A 366 17.27 -16.89 12.83
CA HIS A 366 18.73 -16.99 12.72
C HIS A 366 19.32 -15.91 11.80
N MET A 367 18.66 -15.59 10.68
CA MET A 367 19.06 -14.47 9.82
C MET A 367 19.05 -13.13 10.56
N ALA A 368 18.04 -12.90 11.41
CA ALA A 368 17.96 -11.72 12.27
C ALA A 368 19.10 -11.68 13.31
N ARG A 369 19.43 -12.82 13.91
CA ARG A 369 20.57 -12.94 14.85
C ARG A 369 21.91 -12.58 14.19
N LEU A 370 22.06 -12.91 12.91
CA LEU A 370 23.22 -12.53 12.10
C LEU A 370 23.15 -11.09 11.53
N ARG A 371 22.03 -10.37 11.74
CA ARG A 371 21.68 -9.09 11.09
C ARG A 371 21.74 -9.11 9.56
N LEU A 372 21.51 -10.29 8.97
CA LEU A 372 21.33 -10.44 7.53
C LEU A 372 19.99 -9.84 7.08
N ALA A 373 18.98 -9.95 7.94
CA ALA A 373 17.69 -9.26 7.86
C ALA A 373 17.40 -8.60 9.23
N GLU A 374 16.51 -7.62 9.29
CA GLU A 374 15.97 -7.13 10.56
C GLU A 374 14.90 -8.09 11.12
N MET A 375 14.55 -7.95 12.40
CA MET A 375 13.44 -8.71 12.97
C MET A 375 12.11 -8.35 12.27
N SER A 376 11.23 -9.35 12.13
CA SER A 376 9.90 -9.21 11.51
C SER A 376 9.16 -7.94 11.97
N GLY A 377 8.73 -7.12 11.01
CA GLY A 377 7.97 -5.89 11.23
C GLY A 377 8.80 -4.60 11.18
N LEU A 378 10.13 -4.66 11.27
CA LEU A 378 11.00 -3.47 11.18
C LEU A 378 11.70 -3.32 9.82
N GLY A 379 11.65 -4.35 8.97
CA GLY A 379 12.33 -4.37 7.67
C GLY A 379 11.74 -3.39 6.64
N PHE A 380 10.40 -3.36 6.48
CA PHE A 380 9.76 -2.48 5.51
C PHE A 380 9.96 -1.00 5.85
N ASP A 381 9.90 -0.62 7.12
CA ASP A 381 10.22 0.73 7.58
C ASP A 381 11.60 1.19 7.09
N ARG A 382 12.61 0.31 7.13
CA ARG A 382 13.97 0.64 6.67
C ARG A 382 14.03 0.81 5.16
N ILE A 383 13.32 -0.03 4.40
CA ILE A 383 13.23 0.11 2.93
C ILE A 383 12.62 1.47 2.60
N PHE A 384 11.44 1.77 3.16
CA PHE A 384 10.73 3.03 2.95
C PHE A 384 11.57 4.23 3.38
N ARG A 385 12.17 4.18 4.57
CA ARG A 385 13.05 5.25 5.07
C ARG A 385 14.22 5.51 4.14
N SER A 386 14.92 4.45 3.73
CA SER A 386 16.13 4.55 2.93
C SER A 386 15.86 5.17 1.56
N VAL A 387 14.75 4.81 0.92
CA VAL A 387 14.37 5.41 -0.37
C VAL A 387 13.83 6.84 -0.20
N ALA A 388 13.01 7.09 0.83
CA ALA A 388 12.41 8.39 1.06
C ALA A 388 13.45 9.45 1.47
N LEU A 389 14.51 9.08 2.20
CA LEU A 389 15.64 9.98 2.50
C LEU A 389 16.37 10.50 1.26
N LEU A 390 16.23 9.81 0.12
CA LEU A 390 16.75 10.23 -1.18
C LEU A 390 15.68 10.95 -2.04
N GLY A 391 14.50 11.22 -1.50
CA GLY A 391 13.39 11.82 -2.25
C GLY A 391 12.83 10.90 -3.33
N LYS A 392 12.88 9.58 -3.12
CA LYS A 392 12.31 8.60 -4.05
C LYS A 392 10.91 8.21 -3.63
N GLU A 393 10.13 7.76 -4.60
CA GLU A 393 8.83 7.16 -4.32
C GLU A 393 8.99 5.85 -3.52
N PRO A 394 8.00 5.50 -2.68
CA PRO A 394 7.96 4.23 -1.97
C PRO A 394 8.08 3.01 -2.91
N PRO A 395 8.57 1.86 -2.41
CA PRO A 395 8.55 0.62 -3.17
C PRO A 395 7.13 0.24 -3.61
N ALA A 396 7.02 -0.34 -4.80
CA ALA A 396 5.80 -0.97 -5.27
C ALA A 396 5.79 -2.46 -4.91
N PHE A 397 4.61 -2.98 -4.58
CA PHE A 397 4.40 -4.35 -4.17
C PHE A 397 3.32 -4.99 -5.03
N GLU A 398 3.57 -6.23 -5.46
CA GLU A 398 2.58 -7.06 -6.13
C GLU A 398 2.53 -8.42 -5.44
N ASP A 399 1.31 -8.86 -5.12
CA ASP A 399 1.04 -10.12 -4.43
C ASP A 399 0.21 -11.06 -5.30
N GLY A 400 0.35 -12.36 -5.09
CA GLY A 400 -0.25 -13.41 -5.89
C GLY A 400 0.44 -14.76 -5.64
N PRO A 401 0.66 -15.60 -6.67
CA PRO A 401 1.47 -16.82 -6.53
C PRO A 401 2.95 -16.54 -6.22
N ARG A 402 3.41 -15.32 -6.45
CA ARG A 402 4.75 -14.84 -6.09
C ARG A 402 4.60 -13.46 -5.49
N PHE A 403 5.50 -13.12 -4.59
CA PHE A 403 5.56 -11.77 -4.03
C PHE A 403 6.68 -10.99 -4.73
N ARG A 404 6.34 -9.83 -5.29
CA ARG A 404 7.27 -8.95 -6.02
C ARG A 404 7.41 -7.61 -5.29
N VAL A 405 8.66 -7.19 -5.09
CA VAL A 405 9.03 -5.86 -4.59
C VAL A 405 9.80 -5.13 -5.68
N ALA A 406 9.34 -3.95 -6.07
CA ALA A 406 10.00 -3.09 -7.03
C ALA A 406 10.49 -1.79 -6.37
N LEU A 407 11.80 -1.55 -6.43
CA LEU A 407 12.44 -0.31 -6.04
C LEU A 407 12.59 0.59 -7.27
N ILE A 408 12.17 1.85 -7.16
CA ILE A 408 12.34 2.83 -8.23
C ILE A 408 13.81 3.29 -8.30
N GLY A 409 14.38 3.26 -9.50
CA GLY A 409 15.76 3.64 -9.79
C GLY A 409 15.99 5.16 -9.93
N GLY A 410 17.15 5.52 -10.47
CA GLY A 410 17.63 6.90 -10.58
C GLY A 410 18.22 7.45 -9.28
N ALA A 411 19.03 8.51 -9.33
CA ALA A 411 19.78 8.99 -8.15
C ALA A 411 18.92 9.58 -7.01
N GLY A 412 17.62 9.84 -7.25
CA GLY A 412 16.74 10.54 -6.31
C GLY A 412 16.74 12.06 -6.52
N ASP A 413 16.22 12.79 -5.54
CA ASP A 413 16.06 14.25 -5.60
C ASP A 413 17.03 14.96 -4.65
N GLU A 414 18.02 15.62 -5.25
CA GLU A 414 19.06 16.35 -4.53
C GLU A 414 18.49 17.50 -3.68
N ALA A 415 17.52 18.25 -4.19
CA ALA A 415 16.94 19.38 -3.47
C ALA A 415 16.14 18.88 -2.24
N PHE A 416 15.46 17.75 -2.37
CA PHE A 416 14.80 17.08 -1.26
C PHE A 416 15.81 16.60 -0.21
N ALA A 417 16.87 15.89 -0.64
CA ALA A 417 17.90 15.38 0.26
C ALA A 417 18.62 16.50 1.03
N ARG A 418 18.84 17.67 0.41
CA ARG A 418 19.35 18.89 1.06
C ARG A 418 18.37 19.44 2.07
N PHE A 419 17.09 19.55 1.71
CA PHE A 419 16.06 20.09 2.61
C PHE A 419 15.97 19.30 3.91
N LEU A 420 16.00 17.96 3.83
CA LEU A 420 15.92 17.09 5.02
C LEU A 420 17.05 17.31 6.03
N ARG A 421 18.18 17.88 5.61
CA ARG A 421 19.35 18.18 6.46
C ARG A 421 19.54 19.68 6.71
N SER A 422 18.57 20.49 6.29
CA SER A 422 18.57 21.92 6.54
C SER A 422 17.99 22.22 7.91
N SER A 423 18.30 23.39 8.47
CA SER A 423 17.68 23.88 9.71
C SER A 423 16.17 24.12 9.60
N ALA A 424 15.58 24.01 8.40
CA ALA A 424 14.13 24.05 8.21
C ALA A 424 13.44 22.73 8.53
N MET A 425 14.17 21.60 8.56
CA MET A 425 13.66 20.29 8.93
C MET A 425 14.02 19.98 10.39
N PRO A 426 13.06 19.70 11.27
CA PRO A 426 13.37 19.26 12.62
C PRO A 426 14.00 17.86 12.63
N ASP A 427 15.10 17.68 13.35
CA ASP A 427 15.85 16.41 13.43
C ASP A 427 14.97 15.23 13.84
N ALA A 428 14.06 15.45 14.79
CA ALA A 428 13.14 14.42 15.28
C ALA A 428 12.17 13.89 14.21
N LEU A 429 11.92 14.66 13.14
CA LEU A 429 11.02 14.29 12.04
C LEU A 429 11.78 13.90 10.76
N ALA A 430 13.07 14.23 10.66
CA ALA A 430 13.88 14.06 9.45
C ALA A 430 14.04 12.59 9.02
N THR A 431 13.87 11.65 9.94
CA THR A 431 13.97 10.21 9.66
C THR A 431 12.64 9.46 9.85
N ASP A 432 11.56 10.16 10.20
CA ASP A 432 10.25 9.55 10.43
C ASP A 432 9.61 9.16 9.09
N VAL A 433 9.34 7.86 8.90
CA VAL A 433 8.88 7.30 7.62
C VAL A 433 7.54 7.90 7.19
N ASP A 434 6.63 8.10 8.13
CA ASP A 434 5.33 8.68 7.84
C ASP A 434 5.47 10.14 7.37
N VAL A 435 6.32 10.92 8.05
CA VAL A 435 6.59 12.32 7.67
C VAL A 435 7.26 12.39 6.30
N LEU A 436 8.26 11.56 6.05
CA LEU A 436 8.95 11.49 4.76
C LEU A 436 8.00 11.11 3.62
N THR A 437 7.06 10.19 3.88
CA THR A 437 6.04 9.77 2.92
C THR A 437 5.06 10.91 2.62
N VAL A 438 4.61 11.66 3.63
CA VAL A 438 3.76 12.85 3.44
C VAL A 438 4.49 13.93 2.64
N LEU A 439 5.74 14.23 2.98
CA LEU A 439 6.54 15.22 2.24
C LEU A 439 6.76 14.80 0.79
N THR A 440 6.99 13.51 0.55
CA THR A 440 7.10 12.94 -0.80
C THR A 440 5.79 13.14 -1.58
N ALA A 441 4.64 12.83 -0.98
CA ALA A 441 3.33 13.08 -1.61
C ALA A 441 3.07 14.57 -1.92
N LEU A 442 3.52 15.48 -1.03
CA LEU A 442 3.41 16.93 -1.20
C LEU A 442 4.40 17.54 -2.19
N ARG A 443 5.34 16.76 -2.75
CA ARG A 443 6.15 17.20 -3.90
C ARG A 443 5.37 17.16 -5.21
N HIS A 444 4.48 16.19 -5.31
CA HIS A 444 3.66 15.96 -6.50
C HIS A 444 2.28 16.60 -6.41
N ASN A 445 1.76 16.75 -5.19
CA ASN A 445 0.44 17.32 -4.93
C ASN A 445 0.54 18.63 -4.15
N ARG A 446 -0.17 19.68 -4.60
CA ARG A 446 -0.23 20.98 -3.91
C ARG A 446 -0.80 20.91 -2.48
N SER A 447 -1.68 19.94 -2.25
CA SER A 447 -2.26 19.69 -0.94
C SER A 447 -2.58 18.22 -0.75
N VAL A 448 -2.56 17.77 0.50
CA VAL A 448 -3.00 16.43 0.92
C VAL A 448 -3.95 16.56 2.10
N ASN A 449 -4.78 15.56 2.33
CA ASN A 449 -5.53 15.40 3.58
C ASN A 449 -5.38 13.97 4.09
N ALA A 450 -5.88 13.72 5.30
CA ALA A 450 -5.74 12.42 5.93
C ALA A 450 -6.33 11.28 5.07
N ASP A 451 -7.51 11.45 4.49
CA ASP A 451 -8.14 10.43 3.64
C ASP A 451 -7.28 10.06 2.43
N THR A 452 -6.80 11.07 1.70
CA THR A 452 -6.02 10.88 0.46
C THR A 452 -4.63 10.27 0.68
N VAL A 453 -3.98 10.55 1.82
CA VAL A 453 -2.60 10.10 2.08
C VAL A 453 -2.55 8.84 2.96
N SER A 454 -3.63 8.51 3.67
CA SER A 454 -3.73 7.36 4.56
C SER A 454 -3.31 6.04 3.90
N THR A 455 -3.72 5.80 2.65
CA THR A 455 -3.37 4.61 1.88
C THR A 455 -1.86 4.51 1.63
N ARG A 456 -1.18 5.62 1.31
CA ARG A 456 0.29 5.64 1.12
C ARG A 456 1.03 5.38 2.43
N LEU A 457 0.50 5.89 3.55
CA LEU A 457 1.06 5.65 4.88
C LEU A 457 0.67 4.29 5.43
N GLN A 458 -0.26 3.55 4.80
CA GLN A 458 -0.78 2.29 5.29
C GLN A 458 -1.40 2.40 6.70
N ARG A 459 -1.99 3.55 7.01
CA ARG A 459 -2.64 3.86 8.30
C ARG A 459 -4.12 4.19 8.09
N ASN A 460 -4.90 4.18 9.16
CA ASN A 460 -6.25 4.74 9.10
C ASN A 460 -6.20 6.29 9.03
N PRO A 461 -7.27 6.95 8.54
CA PRO A 461 -7.30 8.40 8.41
C PRO A 461 -7.10 9.16 9.75
N ASN A 462 -7.60 8.65 10.87
CA ASN A 462 -7.46 9.32 12.17
C ASN A 462 -6.00 9.37 12.64
N ASP A 463 -5.27 8.26 12.54
CA ASP A 463 -3.84 8.22 12.87
C ASP A 463 -3.02 9.07 11.90
N THR A 464 -3.40 9.04 10.61
CA THR A 464 -2.82 9.91 9.58
C THR A 464 -3.00 11.39 9.93
N GLN A 465 -4.19 11.78 10.41
CA GLN A 465 -4.47 13.14 10.84
C GLN A 465 -3.60 13.56 12.03
N ARG A 466 -3.30 12.66 12.98
CA ARG A 466 -2.38 12.94 14.10
C ARG A 466 -0.97 13.25 13.60
N ILE A 467 -0.52 12.56 12.55
CA ILE A 467 0.77 12.80 11.90
C ILE A 467 0.78 14.18 11.22
N LEU A 468 -0.29 14.52 10.48
CA LEU A 468 -0.43 15.84 9.84
C LEU A 468 -0.46 16.97 10.88
N ILE A 469 -1.14 16.78 12.01
CA ILE A 469 -1.13 17.75 13.13
C ILE A 469 0.29 17.93 13.67
N ARG A 470 1.03 16.83 13.88
CA ARG A 470 2.43 16.88 14.35
C ARG A 470 3.32 17.65 13.37
N MET A 471 3.16 17.41 12.06
CA MET A 471 3.88 18.17 11.02
C MET A 471 3.48 19.65 10.97
N HIS A 472 2.21 19.97 11.25
CA HIS A 472 1.73 21.34 11.33
C HIS A 472 2.32 22.09 12.54
N THR A 473 2.34 21.45 13.71
CA THR A 473 2.98 22.00 14.92
C THR A 473 4.47 22.26 14.71
N ALA A 474 5.12 21.42 13.91
CA ALA A 474 6.51 21.60 13.49
C ALA A 474 6.71 22.61 12.35
N GLU A 475 5.66 23.34 11.96
CA GLU A 475 5.66 24.35 10.89
C GLU A 475 6.07 23.82 9.50
N LEU A 476 6.00 22.51 9.27
CA LEU A 476 6.32 21.92 7.96
C LEU A 476 5.17 22.13 6.96
N ILE A 477 3.94 22.05 7.45
CA ILE A 477 2.71 22.18 6.67
C ILE A 477 1.71 23.12 7.37
N GLN A 478 0.72 23.59 6.63
CA GLN A 478 -0.36 24.43 7.14
C GLN A 478 -1.72 24.05 6.53
N PRO A 479 -2.82 24.10 7.30
CA PRO A 479 -4.14 23.81 6.77
C PRO A 479 -4.64 24.94 5.86
N THR A 480 -5.43 24.62 4.83
CA THR A 480 -6.13 25.65 4.03
C THR A 480 -7.25 26.27 4.86
N LYS A 481 -7.39 27.61 4.80
CA LYS A 481 -8.42 28.36 5.54
C LYS A 481 -9.85 27.87 5.27
N SER A 482 -10.11 27.38 4.06
CA SER A 482 -11.42 26.87 3.64
C SER A 482 -11.76 25.50 4.21
N THR A 483 -10.76 24.72 4.65
CA THR A 483 -10.98 23.35 5.13
C THR A 483 -10.66 23.16 6.61
N THR A 484 -10.22 24.20 7.33
CA THR A 484 -9.81 24.09 8.74
C THR A 484 -10.88 23.51 9.66
N ARG A 485 -12.16 23.69 9.31
CA ARG A 485 -13.30 23.18 10.09
C ARG A 485 -13.75 21.76 9.71
N ARG A 486 -13.13 21.13 8.69
CA ARG A 486 -13.44 19.74 8.30
C ARG A 486 -12.77 18.77 9.26
N ALA A 487 -13.33 17.56 9.39
CA ALA A 487 -12.71 16.49 10.16
C ALA A 487 -11.27 16.20 9.69
N HIS A 488 -11.07 16.14 8.38
CA HIS A 488 -9.75 16.03 7.73
C HIS A 488 -9.50 17.27 6.84
N PRO A 489 -8.81 18.30 7.37
CA PRO A 489 -8.43 19.47 6.59
C PRO A 489 -7.44 19.12 5.47
N ASN A 490 -7.48 19.90 4.39
CA ASN A 490 -6.41 19.91 3.40
C ASN A 490 -5.22 20.69 3.96
N TYR A 491 -4.03 20.10 3.89
CA TYR A 491 -2.75 20.69 4.26
C TYR A 491 -1.90 20.94 3.03
N LEU A 492 -1.16 22.04 3.05
CA LEU A 492 -0.15 22.42 2.05
C LEU A 492 1.18 22.69 2.74
N LEU A 493 2.28 22.64 1.99
CA LEU A 493 3.61 22.98 2.52
C LEU A 493 3.63 24.42 3.05
N SER A 494 4.25 24.64 4.20
CA SER A 494 4.42 25.99 4.74
C SER A 494 5.35 26.83 3.85
N SER A 495 5.32 28.16 3.98
CA SER A 495 6.19 29.03 3.16
C SER A 495 7.68 28.75 3.40
N ARG A 496 8.05 28.41 4.64
CA ARG A 496 9.41 27.99 5.01
C ARG A 496 9.81 26.70 4.29
N THR A 497 8.92 25.70 4.30
CA THR A 497 9.16 24.42 3.63
C THR A 497 9.23 24.56 2.11
N ILE A 498 8.34 25.36 1.51
CA ILE A 498 8.37 25.65 0.06
C ILE A 498 9.70 26.31 -0.32
N ALA A 499 10.22 27.23 0.50
CA ALA A 499 11.50 27.88 0.21
C ALA A 499 12.65 26.87 0.14
N GLY A 500 12.66 25.87 1.04
CA GLY A 500 13.68 24.81 1.05
C GLY A 500 13.48 23.72 -0.01
N LEU A 501 12.23 23.40 -0.36
CA LEU A 501 11.89 22.34 -1.31
C LEU A 501 11.63 22.82 -2.73
N ARG A 502 11.72 24.12 -3.03
CA ARG A 502 11.26 24.71 -4.31
C ARG A 502 11.67 23.93 -5.56
N SER A 503 12.93 23.50 -5.63
CA SER A 503 13.48 22.78 -6.78
C SER A 503 13.07 21.30 -6.86
N ALA A 504 12.51 20.75 -5.77
CA ALA A 504 12.02 19.37 -5.67
C ALA A 504 10.50 19.24 -5.92
N LEU A 505 9.77 20.37 -6.07
CA LEU A 505 8.33 20.38 -6.29
C LEU A 505 8.03 20.26 -7.79
N THR A 506 7.16 19.33 -8.18
CA THR A 506 6.79 19.14 -9.60
C THR A 506 5.68 20.09 -10.04
N TYR A 507 5.12 20.88 -9.13
CA TYR A 507 4.13 21.91 -9.42
C TYR A 507 4.67 23.31 -9.17
N ARG A 508 4.12 24.29 -9.88
CA ARG A 508 4.45 25.70 -9.66
C ARG A 508 3.91 26.19 -8.32
N THR A 509 4.79 26.81 -7.55
CA THR A 509 4.53 27.41 -6.22
C THR A 509 4.43 28.92 -6.25
N ASP A 510 4.15 29.49 -7.42
CA ASP A 510 3.97 30.93 -7.57
C ASP A 510 3.00 31.45 -6.52
N SER A 511 3.40 32.53 -5.85
CA SER A 511 2.57 33.11 -4.81
C SER A 511 1.25 33.54 -5.42
N ILE A 512 0.22 33.55 -4.58
CA ILE A 512 -1.07 34.09 -4.94
C ILE A 512 -0.94 35.54 -5.51
N ASP A 513 0.09 36.30 -5.15
CA ASP A 513 0.40 37.63 -5.72
C ASP A 513 1.13 37.56 -7.07
N ALA A 514 2.01 36.59 -7.29
CA ALA A 514 2.67 36.38 -8.59
C ALA A 514 1.68 35.92 -9.67
N ASP A 515 0.69 35.09 -9.31
CA ASP A 515 -0.42 34.74 -10.18
C ASP A 515 -1.30 35.95 -10.50
N ASP A 516 -1.62 36.77 -9.49
CA ASP A 516 -2.35 38.03 -9.70
C ASP A 516 -1.59 38.98 -10.64
N GLU A 517 -0.27 39.11 -10.50
CA GLU A 517 0.56 39.89 -11.42
C GLU A 517 0.54 39.32 -12.85
N LYS A 518 0.47 38.00 -13.03
CA LYS A 518 0.29 37.38 -14.35
C LYS A 518 -1.08 37.71 -14.93
N LEU A 519 -2.14 37.60 -14.13
CA LEU A 519 -3.49 37.97 -14.54
C LEU A 519 -3.56 39.45 -14.93
N LEU A 520 -2.90 40.33 -14.17
CA LEU A 520 -2.81 41.76 -14.50
C LEU A 520 -1.97 42.01 -15.76
N ARG A 521 -0.91 41.25 -16.00
CA ARG A 521 -0.13 41.31 -17.27
C ARG A 521 -0.91 40.78 -18.47
N HIS A 522 -1.76 39.77 -18.27
CA HIS A 522 -2.66 39.26 -19.30
C HIS A 522 -3.75 40.29 -19.59
N LEU A 523 -4.36 40.86 -18.55
CA LEU A 523 -5.36 41.92 -18.66
C LEU A 523 -4.82 43.18 -19.34
N LYS A 524 -3.56 43.55 -19.11
CA LYS A 524 -2.88 44.65 -19.83
C LYS A 524 -2.66 44.37 -21.33
N ARG A 525 -2.68 43.10 -21.76
CA ARG A 525 -2.46 42.71 -23.17
C ARG A 525 -3.76 42.47 -23.93
N HIS A 526 -4.81 42.04 -23.23
CA HIS A 526 -6.07 41.61 -23.85
C HIS A 526 -7.28 42.46 -23.43
N ASP A 527 -7.05 43.50 -22.62
CA ASP A 527 -8.01 44.47 -22.05
C ASP A 527 -9.17 43.91 -21.22
N ARG A 528 -9.42 42.61 -21.33
CA ARG A 528 -10.55 41.91 -20.71
C ARG A 528 -10.09 40.58 -20.15
N ILE A 529 -10.73 40.15 -19.06
CA ILE A 529 -10.52 38.82 -18.49
C ILE A 529 -11.83 38.28 -17.90
N SER A 530 -12.15 37.03 -18.21
CA SER A 530 -13.32 36.32 -17.67
C SER A 530 -12.92 35.27 -16.62
N ASN A 531 -13.90 34.67 -15.96
CA ASN A 531 -13.64 33.54 -15.05
C ASN A 531 -13.03 32.35 -15.81
N GLU A 532 -13.50 32.09 -17.03
CA GLU A 532 -12.99 31.03 -17.88
C GLU A 532 -11.54 31.27 -18.28
N ASP A 533 -11.18 32.52 -18.62
CA ASP A 533 -9.79 32.88 -18.93
C ASP A 533 -8.87 32.64 -17.73
N VAL A 534 -9.29 32.98 -16.51
CA VAL A 534 -8.51 32.72 -15.30
C VAL A 534 -8.32 31.22 -15.07
N ARG A 535 -9.37 30.42 -15.28
CA ARG A 535 -9.29 28.96 -15.15
C ARG A 535 -8.33 28.36 -16.17
N ASN A 536 -8.40 28.80 -17.42
CA ASN A 536 -7.55 28.32 -18.51
C ASN A 536 -6.09 28.79 -18.34
N TYR A 537 -5.90 30.02 -17.84
CA TYR A 537 -4.58 30.62 -17.72
C TYR A 537 -3.81 30.16 -16.47
N LEU A 538 -4.52 29.78 -15.40
CA LEU A 538 -3.91 29.33 -14.13
C LEU A 538 -4.16 27.85 -13.80
N ASP A 539 -4.90 27.13 -14.64
CA ASP A 539 -5.32 25.74 -14.45
C ASP A 539 -5.95 25.51 -13.06
N CYS A 540 -7.10 26.14 -12.82
CA CYS A 540 -7.80 26.08 -11.54
C CYS A 540 -9.31 25.90 -11.67
N ASP A 541 -9.96 25.48 -10.57
CA ASP A 541 -11.41 25.33 -10.51
C ASP A 541 -12.17 26.68 -10.49
N VAL A 542 -13.49 26.61 -10.71
CA VAL A 542 -14.39 27.77 -10.79
C VAL A 542 -14.37 28.62 -9.52
N VAL A 543 -14.32 28.00 -8.35
CA VAL A 543 -14.35 28.67 -7.05
C VAL A 543 -13.05 29.42 -6.82
N THR A 544 -11.92 28.79 -7.13
CA THR A 544 -10.59 29.39 -7.05
C THR A 544 -10.46 30.60 -7.99
N ALA A 545 -10.87 30.46 -9.25
CA ALA A 545 -10.88 31.56 -10.21
C ALA A 545 -11.76 32.74 -9.76
N ARG A 546 -12.98 32.45 -9.25
CA ARG A 546 -13.90 33.47 -8.75
C ARG A 546 -13.33 34.23 -7.55
N ASN A 547 -12.73 33.51 -6.60
CA ASN A 547 -12.15 34.12 -5.41
C ASN A 547 -10.99 35.06 -5.76
N ARG A 548 -10.17 34.70 -6.75
CA ARG A 548 -9.07 35.55 -7.25
C ARG A 548 -9.58 36.83 -7.91
N LEU A 549 -10.54 36.72 -8.84
CA LEU A 549 -11.17 37.88 -9.47
C LEU A 549 -11.85 38.80 -8.45
N THR A 550 -12.55 38.22 -7.48
CA THR A 550 -13.17 38.98 -6.38
C THR A 550 -12.12 39.75 -5.60
N ARG A 551 -10.98 39.14 -5.28
CA ARG A 551 -9.90 39.78 -4.54
C ARG A 551 -9.21 40.90 -5.32
N LEU A 552 -8.87 40.68 -6.59
CA LEU A 552 -8.30 41.72 -7.47
C LEU A 552 -9.24 42.94 -7.55
N ARG A 553 -10.54 42.69 -7.57
CA ARG A 553 -11.56 43.74 -7.54
C ARG A 553 -11.65 44.45 -6.19
N THR A 554 -11.60 43.72 -5.07
CA THR A 554 -11.54 44.32 -3.72
C THR A 554 -10.30 45.19 -3.54
N ARG A 555 -9.18 44.80 -4.17
CA ARG A 555 -7.93 45.60 -4.23
C ARG A 555 -7.99 46.78 -5.21
N LYS A 556 -9.11 46.98 -5.91
CA LYS A 556 -9.32 48.02 -6.93
C LYS A 556 -8.29 47.96 -8.06
N LEU A 557 -7.87 46.75 -8.45
CA LEU A 557 -6.97 46.51 -9.60
C LEU A 557 -7.72 46.15 -10.88
N ILE A 558 -8.95 45.64 -10.73
CA ILE A 558 -9.90 45.36 -11.82
C ILE A 558 -11.31 45.78 -11.40
N ASP A 559 -12.20 46.02 -12.35
CA ASP A 559 -13.64 46.14 -12.12
C ASP A 559 -14.45 45.48 -13.24
N PHE A 560 -15.77 45.40 -13.09
CA PHE A 560 -16.63 44.88 -14.15
C PHE A 560 -16.49 45.70 -15.43
N ALA A 561 -16.46 45.02 -16.57
CA ALA A 561 -16.54 45.71 -17.85
C ALA A 561 -17.88 46.47 -17.97
N PRO A 562 -17.93 47.67 -18.59
CA PRO A 562 -19.14 48.50 -18.66
C PRO A 562 -20.33 47.82 -19.35
N ASP A 563 -20.02 46.93 -20.29
CA ASP A 563 -20.92 46.16 -21.15
C ASP A 563 -21.15 44.72 -20.64
N SER A 564 -20.58 44.34 -19.49
CA SER A 564 -20.70 42.98 -18.95
C SER A 564 -21.88 42.85 -17.97
N PRO A 565 -22.60 41.71 -17.99
CA PRO A 565 -23.52 41.37 -16.91
C PRO A 565 -22.77 41.30 -15.56
N ARG A 566 -23.45 41.66 -14.46
CA ARG A 566 -22.86 41.68 -13.11
C ARG A 566 -22.94 40.33 -12.38
N ARG A 567 -23.66 39.36 -12.95
CA ARG A 567 -23.85 38.00 -12.42
C ARG A 567 -23.99 37.02 -13.58
N GLY A 568 -23.57 35.77 -13.37
CA GLY A 568 -23.67 34.69 -14.36
C GLY A 568 -22.32 34.28 -14.95
N PRO A 569 -22.30 33.33 -15.89
CA PRO A 569 -21.08 32.81 -16.50
C PRO A 569 -20.41 33.82 -17.46
N MET A 570 -21.18 34.74 -18.03
CA MET A 570 -20.74 35.74 -19.02
C MET A 570 -20.07 36.98 -18.40
N VAL A 571 -19.62 36.92 -17.15
CA VAL A 571 -19.05 38.09 -16.45
C VAL A 571 -17.60 38.32 -16.88
N VAL A 572 -17.29 39.54 -17.29
CA VAL A 572 -15.98 39.98 -17.76
C VAL A 572 -15.49 41.19 -16.96
N TYR A 573 -14.18 41.26 -16.72
CA TYR A 573 -13.51 42.29 -15.93
C TYR A 573 -12.48 43.05 -16.78
N VAL A 574 -12.26 44.32 -16.43
CA VAL A 574 -11.29 45.24 -17.06
C VAL A 574 -10.38 45.86 -15.98
N ALA A 575 -9.21 46.38 -16.37
CA ALA A 575 -8.29 47.02 -15.42
C ALA A 575 -8.84 48.39 -14.96
N THR A 576 -8.76 48.69 -13.67
CA THR A 576 -9.13 50.00 -13.12
C THR A 576 -8.04 51.03 -13.43
N GLY A 577 -8.40 52.10 -14.17
CA GLY A 577 -7.47 53.17 -14.56
C GLY A 577 -7.41 53.46 -16.06
N LEU A 578 -8.06 52.66 -16.90
CA LEU A 578 -8.36 53.05 -18.29
C LEU A 578 -9.62 53.93 -18.29
N ASN A 579 -9.42 55.24 -18.14
CA ASN A 579 -10.45 56.22 -18.47
C ASN A 579 -10.79 56.13 -19.96
N ALA A 580 -12.08 56.14 -20.24
CA ALA A 580 -12.66 56.24 -21.56
C ALA A 580 -12.06 57.39 -22.39
N THR A 581 -11.67 57.08 -23.62
CA THR A 581 -11.61 57.98 -24.79
C THR A 581 -11.45 57.04 -25.99
N THR A 582 -12.48 56.75 -26.78
CA THR A 582 -13.15 57.70 -27.67
C THR A 582 -14.50 57.13 -28.10
N ALA A 583 -15.54 57.97 -28.05
CA ALA A 583 -16.80 57.74 -28.73
C ALA A 583 -16.77 58.49 -30.08
N ALA A 584 -17.12 57.81 -31.17
CA ALA A 584 -17.69 58.43 -32.36
C ALA A 584 -18.91 57.60 -32.79
N LYS A 585 -20.03 58.30 -32.99
CA LYS A 585 -21.42 57.83 -33.12
C LYS A 585 -21.83 57.68 -34.61
N PRO A 586 -23.08 57.30 -34.99
CA PRO A 586 -23.38 56.25 -35.97
C PRO A 586 -23.98 56.76 -37.30
N THR A 587 -24.14 55.86 -38.28
CA THR A 587 -25.12 56.06 -39.38
C THR A 587 -25.81 54.77 -39.80
N THR A 588 -27.13 54.90 -39.96
CA THR A 588 -28.19 53.94 -40.33
C THR A 588 -28.21 53.57 -41.82
N ALA A 589 -28.55 52.31 -42.14
CA ALA A 589 -29.59 51.90 -43.13
C ALA A 589 -29.55 50.36 -43.37
N ALA A 590 -30.73 49.74 -43.44
CA ALA A 590 -30.99 48.36 -43.90
C ALA A 590 -31.71 48.42 -45.28
N PRO A 591 -32.21 47.31 -45.88
CA PRO A 591 -31.64 45.99 -46.25
C PRO A 591 -31.76 45.72 -47.78
N THR A 592 -31.24 44.60 -48.35
CA THR A 592 -31.87 43.81 -49.45
C THR A 592 -31.06 42.60 -49.96
N ALA A 593 -31.75 41.45 -50.01
CA ALA A 593 -31.88 40.39 -51.02
C ALA A 593 -30.71 39.83 -51.89
N GLU A 594 -30.72 38.48 -51.93
CA GLU A 594 -30.64 37.55 -53.09
C GLU A 594 -29.30 37.18 -53.77
N ASP A 595 -28.96 35.89 -53.56
CA ASP A 595 -28.93 34.80 -54.56
C ASP A 595 -27.62 34.40 -55.28
N SER A 596 -27.55 33.08 -55.48
CA SER A 596 -26.80 32.26 -56.45
C SER A 596 -25.43 31.65 -56.09
N THR A 597 -25.43 30.32 -56.24
CA THR A 597 -24.44 29.24 -56.07
C THR A 597 -23.40 29.19 -57.23
N PRO A 598 -22.54 28.15 -57.46
CA PRO A 598 -22.17 26.91 -56.73
C PRO A 598 -20.62 26.60 -56.69
N ARG A 599 -20.28 25.45 -56.10
CA ARG A 599 -18.96 24.74 -56.05
C ARG A 599 -18.39 24.38 -57.46
N PRO A 600 -17.12 23.90 -57.58
CA PRO A 600 -16.77 22.46 -57.42
C PRO A 600 -15.40 22.26 -56.71
N GLY A 601 -14.92 21.12 -56.21
CA GLY A 601 -15.29 19.71 -56.28
C GLY A 601 -13.99 18.86 -56.28
N GLY A 602 -13.77 18.04 -55.22
CA GLY A 602 -12.98 16.79 -55.15
C GLY A 602 -11.50 16.75 -55.61
N PRO A 603 -10.76 15.61 -55.44
CA PRO A 603 -11.11 14.30 -54.83
C PRO A 603 -10.26 14.00 -53.55
N VAL A 604 -10.75 13.28 -52.52
CA VAL A 604 -10.92 11.82 -52.36
C VAL A 604 -9.66 10.99 -52.66
N GLY A 605 -9.07 10.45 -51.60
CA GLY A 605 -8.11 9.33 -51.58
C GLY A 605 -8.15 8.68 -50.20
N GLU A 606 -8.61 7.43 -50.16
CA GLU A 606 -9.04 6.61 -49.02
C GLU A 606 -7.87 5.93 -48.24
N PRO A 607 -8.13 5.12 -47.18
CA PRO A 607 -7.33 5.00 -45.97
C PRO A 607 -6.46 3.73 -45.91
N ASN A 608 -5.57 3.64 -44.91
CA ASN A 608 -5.04 2.35 -44.46
C ASN A 608 -4.83 2.30 -42.93
N THR A 609 -5.69 1.48 -42.30
CA THR A 609 -5.36 0.36 -41.40
C THR A 609 -4.27 0.49 -40.33
N LEU A 610 -4.74 0.38 -39.07
CA LEU A 610 -4.28 -0.52 -38.00
C LEU A 610 -2.77 -0.79 -37.88
N PHE A 611 -2.19 -0.36 -36.76
CA PHE A 611 -1.45 -1.22 -35.80
C PHE A 611 -1.52 -0.61 -34.40
#